data_AF-A0A484GWW9-F1
#
_entry.id   AF-A0A484GWW9-F1
#
_cell.length_a   1.000
_cell.length_b   1.000
_cell.length_c   1.000
_cell.angle_alpha   90.00
_cell.angle_beta   90.00
_cell.angle_gamma   90.00
#
_symmetry.space_group_name_H-M   'P 1'
#
loop_
_entity.id
_entity.type
_entity.pdbx_description
1 polymer ?
#
loop_
_entity_poly.entity_id
_entity_poly.type
_entity_poly.pdbx_seq_one_letter_code
_entity_poly.pdbx_strand_id
1 'polypeptide(L)'
;TITEKMLISMTLVIITALTMLLNSAVIMAICTTKKLHQPANYLICSLAVTDLLVAVLVMPLSITYIVTDSWKLGYFICEVWLSVDMTCCTCSILHLCVIALDRYWAITNAIEYARKRTAKRAGLMILTVWTISVFISMPPLFWRSHRQLSLPPGQCTIQHDHIIYTIYSTLGAFYIPLTLILILYYRIY
;
A
#
# COMPACT_ATOMS: atom_id res chain seq x y z
N THR A 1 15.75 -23.45 10.37
CA THR A 1 17.22 -23.72 10.29
C THR A 1 17.94 -22.55 9.60
N ILE A 2 19.26 -22.43 9.68
CA ILE A 2 20.03 -21.34 9.01
C ILE A 2 19.77 -21.35 7.50
N THR A 3 19.70 -22.55 6.90
CA THR A 3 19.42 -22.76 5.47
C THR A 3 18.04 -22.20 5.07
N GLU A 4 17.00 -22.42 5.88
CA GLU A 4 15.67 -21.84 5.63
C GLU A 4 15.70 -20.31 5.65
N LYS A 5 16.37 -19.70 6.65
CA LYS A 5 16.48 -18.23 6.75
C LYS A 5 17.23 -17.65 5.54
N MET A 6 18.30 -18.31 5.09
CA MET A 6 19.03 -17.91 3.88
C MET A 6 18.16 -18.02 2.63
N LEU A 7 17.43 -19.13 2.47
CA LEU A 7 16.54 -19.35 1.33
C LEU A 7 15.44 -18.29 1.28
N ILE A 8 14.73 -18.07 2.40
CA ILE A 8 13.68 -17.05 2.50
C ILE A 8 14.24 -15.67 2.15
N SER A 9 15.40 -15.31 2.70
CA SER A 9 16.00 -13.99 2.48
C SER A 9 16.42 -13.80 1.02
N MET A 10 17.03 -14.82 0.38
CA MET A 10 17.36 -14.77 -1.04
C MET A 10 16.12 -14.62 -1.91
N THR A 11 15.06 -15.38 -1.62
CA THR A 11 13.78 -15.26 -2.33
C THR A 11 13.19 -13.87 -2.17
N LEU A 12 13.17 -13.30 -0.96
CA LEU A 12 12.65 -11.96 -0.71
C LEU A 12 13.48 -10.87 -1.41
N VAL A 13 14.81 -11.00 -1.47
CA VAL A 13 15.67 -10.07 -2.23
C VAL A 13 15.32 -10.11 -3.71
N ILE A 14 15.14 -11.29 -4.29
CA ILE A 14 14.74 -11.44 -5.70
C ILE A 14 13.37 -10.81 -5.95
N ILE A 15 12.38 -11.09 -5.09
CA ILE A 15 11.05 -10.49 -5.18
C ILE A 15 11.14 -8.97 -5.09
N THR A 16 11.92 -8.44 -4.14
CA THR A 16 12.10 -6.99 -3.96
C THR A 16 12.68 -6.36 -5.22
N ALA A 17 13.74 -6.94 -5.79
CA ALA A 17 14.36 -6.44 -7.01
C ALA A 17 13.40 -6.46 -8.21
N LEU A 18 12.62 -7.53 -8.36
CA LEU A 18 11.59 -7.63 -9.40
C LEU A 18 10.49 -6.59 -9.21
N THR A 19 9.98 -6.41 -7.99
CA THR A 19 8.96 -5.40 -7.67
C THR A 19 9.47 -4.00 -7.99
N MET A 20 10.73 -3.68 -7.64
CA MET A 20 11.33 -2.39 -7.99
C MET A 20 11.41 -2.20 -9.51
N LEU A 21 11.91 -3.20 -10.24
CA LEU A 21 12.12 -3.12 -11.68
C LEU A 21 10.80 -2.98 -12.45
N LEU A 22 9.81 -3.80 -12.12
CA LEU A 22 8.51 -3.81 -12.78
C LEU A 22 7.74 -2.51 -12.54
N ASN A 23 7.69 -2.03 -11.29
CA ASN A 23 6.99 -0.78 -10.99
C ASN A 23 7.71 0.44 -11.58
N SER A 24 9.05 0.46 -11.56
CA SER A 24 9.82 1.51 -12.23
C SER A 24 9.59 1.52 -13.74
N ALA A 25 9.49 0.35 -14.37
CA ALA A 25 9.18 0.23 -15.79
C ALA A 25 7.77 0.76 -16.11
N VAL A 26 6.77 0.48 -15.28
CA VAL A 26 5.40 1.03 -15.43
C VAL A 26 5.42 2.57 -15.35
N ILE A 27 6.07 3.12 -14.33
CA ILE A 27 6.20 4.58 -14.16
C ILE A 27 6.91 5.19 -15.37
N MET A 28 8.04 4.61 -15.78
CA MET A 28 8.83 5.07 -16.92
C MET A 28 8.02 5.04 -18.22
N ALA A 29 7.27 3.95 -18.48
CA ALA A 29 6.44 3.82 -19.67
C ALA A 29 5.39 4.94 -19.75
N ILE A 30 4.70 5.21 -18.63
CA ILE A 30 3.67 6.27 -18.56
C ILE A 30 4.30 7.65 -18.73
N CYS A 31 5.43 7.93 -18.10
CA CYS A 31 6.10 9.23 -18.18
C CYS A 31 6.71 9.52 -19.56
N THR A 32 7.21 8.50 -20.26
CA THR A 32 7.88 8.67 -21.56
C THR A 32 6.90 8.65 -22.74
N THR A 33 5.79 7.92 -22.61
CA THR A 33 4.85 7.71 -23.71
C THR A 33 3.67 8.66 -23.62
N LYS A 34 3.69 9.76 -24.39
CA LYS A 34 2.60 10.76 -24.42
C LYS A 34 1.20 10.16 -24.66
N LYS A 35 1.10 9.08 -25.46
CA LYS A 35 -0.17 8.38 -25.72
C LYS A 35 -0.79 7.77 -24.44
N LEU A 36 0.01 7.50 -23.42
CA LEU A 36 -0.42 6.97 -22.13
C LEU A 36 -0.81 8.06 -21.12
N HIS A 37 -0.73 9.35 -21.45
CA HIS A 37 -1.15 10.44 -20.57
C HIS A 37 -2.68 10.58 -20.52
N GLN A 38 -3.34 9.55 -19.99
CA GLN A 38 -4.78 9.49 -19.78
C GLN A 38 -5.09 9.44 -18.28
N PRO A 39 -6.23 9.98 -17.81
CA PRO A 39 -6.57 10.00 -16.39
C PRO A 39 -6.53 8.63 -15.70
N ALA A 40 -6.96 7.56 -16.39
CA ALA A 40 -6.89 6.19 -15.88
C ALA A 40 -5.44 5.73 -15.62
N ASN A 41 -4.50 6.12 -16.47
CA ASN A 41 -3.09 5.73 -16.33
C ASN A 41 -2.40 6.50 -15.19
N TYR A 42 -2.90 7.67 -14.78
CA TYR A 42 -2.39 8.32 -13.58
C TYR A 42 -2.72 7.53 -12.29
N LEU A 43 -3.87 6.85 -12.26
CA LEU A 43 -4.20 5.95 -11.14
C LEU A 43 -3.25 4.75 -11.10
N ILE A 44 -2.95 4.15 -12.26
CA ILE A 44 -1.99 3.05 -12.40
C ILE A 44 -0.58 3.51 -12.02
N CYS A 45 -0.17 4.73 -12.42
CA CYS A 45 1.12 5.30 -12.05
C CYS A 45 1.23 5.48 -10.53
N SER A 46 0.20 6.02 -9.88
CA SER A 46 0.19 6.19 -8.41
C SER A 46 0.19 4.85 -7.66
N LEU A 47 -0.48 3.82 -8.18
CA LEU A 47 -0.38 2.46 -7.67
C LEU A 47 1.07 1.94 -7.77
N ALA A 48 1.71 2.08 -8.94
CA ALA A 48 3.10 1.67 -9.14
C ALA A 48 4.09 2.43 -8.24
N VAL A 49 3.85 3.72 -7.98
CA VAL A 49 4.62 4.50 -7.00
C VAL A 49 4.46 3.93 -5.59
N THR A 50 3.24 3.54 -5.21
CA THR A 50 2.96 2.93 -3.90
C THR A 50 3.70 1.60 -3.74
N ASP A 51 3.64 0.73 -4.74
CA ASP A 51 4.31 -0.57 -4.70
C ASP A 51 5.85 -0.42 -4.75
N LEU A 52 6.36 0.60 -5.45
CA LEU A 52 7.79 0.94 -5.43
C LEU A 52 8.24 1.41 -4.03
N LEU A 53 7.41 2.20 -3.33
CA LEU A 53 7.70 2.62 -1.96
C LEU A 53 7.75 1.42 -1.01
N VAL A 54 6.87 0.43 -1.16
CA VAL A 54 6.96 -0.84 -0.40
C VAL A 54 8.29 -1.54 -0.68
N ALA A 55 8.68 -1.67 -1.94
CA ALA A 55 9.90 -2.37 -2.31
C ALA A 55 11.18 -1.66 -1.83
N VAL A 56 11.17 -0.32 -1.75
CA VAL A 56 12.34 0.46 -1.34
C VAL A 56 12.41 0.68 0.16
N LEU A 57 11.29 0.94 0.82
CA LEU A 57 11.26 1.37 2.23
C LEU A 57 10.87 0.25 3.19
N VAL A 58 10.01 -0.67 2.76
CA VAL A 58 9.45 -1.70 3.65
C VAL A 58 10.24 -3.00 3.54
N MET A 59 10.36 -3.55 2.33
CA MET A 59 10.93 -4.87 2.11
C MET A 59 12.38 -5.04 2.62
N PRO A 60 13.31 -4.08 2.43
CA PRO A 60 14.69 -4.24 2.91
C PRO A 60 14.78 -4.29 4.44
N LEU A 61 13.95 -3.50 5.13
CA LEU A 61 13.84 -3.54 6.59
C LEU A 61 13.22 -4.86 7.07
N SER A 62 12.20 -5.36 6.38
CA SER A 62 11.61 -6.69 6.64
C SER A 62 12.64 -7.81 6.51
N ILE A 63 13.44 -7.81 5.44
CA ILE A 63 14.51 -8.80 5.21
C ILE A 63 15.55 -8.71 6.33
N THR A 64 15.98 -7.49 6.68
CA THR A 64 16.94 -7.29 7.77
C THR A 64 16.40 -7.84 9.10
N TYR A 65 15.13 -7.58 9.41
CA TYR A 65 14.48 -8.09 10.62
C TYR A 65 14.40 -9.63 10.64
N ILE A 66 14.07 -10.26 9.52
CA ILE A 66 14.01 -11.73 9.38
C ILE A 66 15.39 -12.37 9.55
N VAL A 67 16.43 -11.79 8.95
CA VAL A 67 17.81 -12.32 9.01
C VAL A 67 18.39 -12.18 10.40
N THR A 68 18.21 -11.02 11.03
CA THR A 68 18.80 -10.70 12.33
C THR A 68 18.00 -11.25 13.52
N ASP A 69 16.76 -11.70 13.27
CA ASP A 69 15.83 -12.24 14.28
C ASP A 69 15.58 -11.28 15.45
N SER A 70 15.87 -9.99 15.24
CA SER A 70 15.80 -8.96 16.26
C SER A 70 15.87 -7.56 15.64
N TRP A 71 14.98 -6.67 16.08
CA TRP A 71 14.97 -5.28 15.67
C TRP A 71 16.04 -4.46 16.40
N LYS A 72 17.02 -3.93 15.66
CA LYS A 72 18.17 -3.18 16.21
C LYS A 72 18.22 -1.70 15.80
N LEU A 73 17.29 -1.25 14.97
CA LEU A 73 17.30 0.11 14.39
C LEU A 73 16.63 1.17 15.29
N GLY A 74 16.26 0.79 16.51
CA GLY A 74 15.62 1.69 17.48
C GLY A 74 14.11 1.86 17.28
N TYR A 75 13.45 2.40 18.30
CA TYR A 75 12.00 2.52 18.37
C TYR A 75 11.42 3.44 17.29
N PHE A 76 12.05 4.59 17.05
CA PHE A 76 11.55 5.55 16.04
C PHE A 76 11.49 4.94 14.63
N ILE A 77 12.54 4.23 14.21
CA ILE A 77 12.57 3.58 12.89
C ILE A 77 11.53 2.45 12.82
N CYS A 78 11.30 1.73 13.92
CA CYS A 78 10.26 0.71 13.98
C CYS A 78 8.86 1.30 13.71
N GLU A 79 8.53 2.39 14.39
CA GLU A 79 7.24 3.06 14.24
C GLU A 79 7.03 3.62 12.84
N VAL A 80 8.06 4.25 12.28
CA VAL A 80 8.02 4.75 10.90
C VAL A 80 7.86 3.60 9.92
N TRP A 81 8.62 2.51 10.08
CA TRP A 81 8.54 1.34 9.20
C TRP A 81 7.15 0.69 9.22
N LEU A 82 6.59 0.43 10.40
CA LEU A 82 5.25 -0.14 10.55
C LEU A 82 4.16 0.80 10.00
N SER A 83 4.29 2.11 10.22
CA SER A 83 3.36 3.08 9.64
C SER A 83 3.43 3.10 8.13
N VAL A 84 4.63 3.16 7.54
CA VAL A 84 4.82 3.19 6.09
C VAL A 84 4.30 1.91 5.44
N ASP A 85 4.57 0.74 6.05
CA ASP A 85 4.04 -0.54 5.59
C ASP A 85 2.51 -0.54 5.55
N MET A 86 1.87 -0.18 6.67
CA MET A 86 0.41 -0.08 6.74
C MET A 86 -0.18 0.95 5.77
N THR A 87 0.43 2.13 5.66
CA THR A 87 -0.03 3.17 4.71
C THR A 87 0.06 2.66 3.28
N CYS A 88 1.21 2.13 2.87
CA CYS A 88 1.44 1.73 1.47
C CYS A 88 0.57 0.54 1.09
N CYS A 89 0.46 -0.49 1.94
CA CYS A 89 -0.42 -1.63 1.68
C CYS A 89 -1.89 -1.21 1.55
N THR A 90 -2.37 -0.35 2.45
CA THR A 90 -3.74 0.21 2.38
C THR A 90 -3.95 1.03 1.11
N CYS A 91 -2.94 1.83 0.76
CA CYS A 91 -2.95 2.70 -0.42
C CYS A 91 -3.03 1.87 -1.70
N SER A 92 -2.29 0.77 -1.83
CA SER A 92 -2.35 -0.12 -3.00
C SER A 92 -3.75 -0.73 -3.16
N ILE A 93 -4.39 -1.22 -2.08
CA ILE A 93 -5.74 -1.79 -2.14
C ILE A 93 -6.78 -0.73 -2.52
N LEU A 94 -6.70 0.47 -1.95
CA LEU A 94 -7.61 1.57 -2.28
C LEU A 94 -7.40 2.09 -3.70
N HIS A 95 -6.18 2.09 -4.23
CA HIS A 95 -5.93 2.38 -5.65
C HIS A 95 -6.62 1.34 -6.55
N LEU A 96 -6.55 0.05 -6.23
CA LEU A 96 -7.28 -0.99 -6.97
C LEU A 96 -8.80 -0.75 -6.95
N CYS A 97 -9.37 -0.33 -5.81
CA CYS A 97 -10.78 0.04 -5.70
C CYS A 97 -11.14 1.21 -6.63
N VAL A 98 -10.33 2.25 -6.61
CA VAL A 98 -10.53 3.46 -7.40
C VAL A 98 -10.37 3.17 -8.90
N ILE A 99 -9.44 2.30 -9.29
CA ILE A 99 -9.30 1.81 -10.66
C ILE A 99 -10.54 1.00 -11.08
N ALA A 100 -11.04 0.11 -10.21
CA ALA A 100 -12.26 -0.66 -10.48
C ALA A 100 -13.48 0.27 -10.63
N LEU A 101 -13.61 1.31 -9.80
CA LEU A 101 -14.65 2.33 -9.91
C LEU A 101 -14.55 3.13 -11.21
N ASP A 102 -13.35 3.59 -11.58
CA ASP A 102 -13.13 4.29 -12.86
C ASP A 102 -13.58 3.44 -14.05
N ARG A 103 -13.22 2.13 -14.03
CA ARG A 103 -13.65 1.18 -15.05
C ARG A 103 -15.16 0.96 -15.04
N TYR A 104 -15.77 0.78 -13.87
CA TYR A 104 -17.21 0.60 -13.72
C TYR A 104 -17.98 1.79 -14.31
N TRP A 105 -17.58 3.03 -13.99
CA TRP A 105 -18.22 4.23 -14.54
C TRP A 105 -17.97 4.41 -16.04
N ALA A 106 -16.78 4.05 -16.52
CA ALA A 106 -16.48 4.08 -17.95
C ALA A 106 -17.35 3.11 -18.77
N ILE A 107 -17.75 1.98 -18.18
CA ILE A 107 -18.61 0.98 -18.84
C ILE A 107 -20.10 1.35 -18.70
N THR A 108 -20.56 1.59 -17.47
CA THR A 108 -22.00 1.79 -17.20
C THR A 108 -22.54 3.15 -17.65
N ASN A 109 -21.72 4.20 -17.62
CA ASN A 109 -22.13 5.57 -17.91
C ASN A 109 -21.17 6.21 -18.94
N ALA A 110 -20.88 5.48 -20.03
CA ALA A 110 -19.81 5.81 -20.97
C ALA A 110 -19.81 7.28 -21.46
N ILE A 111 -20.96 7.80 -21.92
CA ILE A 111 -21.05 9.15 -22.51
C ILE A 111 -20.83 10.23 -21.44
N GLU A 112 -21.53 10.13 -20.31
CA GLU A 112 -21.44 11.15 -19.27
C GLU A 112 -20.09 11.09 -18.52
N TYR A 113 -19.58 9.88 -18.28
CA TYR A 113 -18.30 9.70 -17.60
C TYR A 113 -17.12 10.12 -18.49
N ALA A 114 -17.16 9.88 -19.80
CA ALA A 114 -16.12 10.34 -20.72
C ALA A 114 -15.90 11.86 -20.63
N ARG A 115 -16.99 12.65 -20.48
CA ARG A 115 -16.91 14.11 -20.29
C ARG A 115 -16.32 14.51 -18.93
N LYS A 116 -16.53 13.70 -17.88
CA LYS A 116 -16.06 13.98 -16.51
C LYS A 116 -14.68 13.41 -16.21
N ARG A 117 -14.14 12.52 -17.06
CA ARG A 117 -12.85 11.85 -16.89
C ARG A 117 -11.70 12.79 -17.24
N THR A 118 -11.28 13.58 -16.25
CA THR A 118 -10.22 14.59 -16.38
C THR A 118 -9.03 14.28 -15.48
N ALA A 119 -7.85 14.80 -15.84
CA ALA A 119 -6.63 14.64 -15.03
C ALA A 119 -6.79 15.21 -13.61
N LYS A 120 -7.50 16.35 -13.47
CA LYS A 120 -7.81 16.96 -12.17
C LYS A 120 -8.62 16.01 -11.27
N ARG A 121 -9.62 15.32 -11.83
CA ARG A 121 -10.42 14.35 -11.08
C ARG A 121 -9.59 13.13 -10.66
N ALA A 122 -8.74 12.63 -11.54
CA ALA A 122 -7.81 11.54 -11.21
C ALA A 122 -6.85 11.95 -10.08
N GLY A 123 -6.28 13.15 -10.15
CA GLY A 123 -5.44 13.70 -9.08
C GLY A 123 -6.17 13.82 -7.74
N LEU A 124 -7.44 14.25 -7.75
CA LEU A 124 -8.27 14.28 -6.54
C LEU A 124 -8.52 12.87 -5.98
N MET A 125 -8.79 11.88 -6.85
CA MET A 125 -8.98 10.48 -6.43
C MET A 125 -7.71 9.93 -5.77
N ILE A 126 -6.53 10.18 -6.37
CA ILE A 126 -5.23 9.81 -5.82
C ILE A 126 -5.03 10.45 -4.44
N LEU A 127 -5.25 11.77 -4.33
CA LEU A 127 -5.10 12.49 -3.07
C LEU A 127 -6.01 11.90 -1.97
N THR A 128 -7.26 11.58 -2.30
CA THR A 128 -8.20 10.95 -1.37
C THR A 128 -7.70 9.59 -0.91
N VAL A 129 -7.17 8.75 -1.82
CA VAL A 129 -6.62 7.43 -1.47
C VAL A 129 -5.45 7.56 -0.50
N TRP A 130 -4.48 8.44 -0.80
CA TRP A 130 -3.34 8.68 0.08
C TRP A 130 -3.79 9.19 1.46
N THR A 131 -4.71 10.14 1.47
CA THR A 131 -5.24 10.74 2.70
C THR A 131 -5.93 9.68 3.58
N ILE A 132 -6.83 8.87 3.01
CA ILE A 132 -7.52 7.80 3.75
C ILE A 132 -6.52 6.77 4.28
N SER A 133 -5.53 6.39 3.47
CA SER A 133 -4.51 5.40 3.86
C SER A 133 -3.68 5.88 5.04
N VAL A 134 -3.27 7.15 5.03
CA VAL A 134 -2.57 7.79 6.14
C VAL A 134 -3.45 7.82 7.38
N PHE A 135 -4.72 8.21 7.27
CA PHE A 135 -5.63 8.21 8.42
C PHE A 135 -5.82 6.83 9.04
N ILE A 136 -5.88 5.77 8.23
CA ILE A 136 -6.01 4.39 8.71
C ILE A 136 -4.73 3.92 9.42
N SER A 137 -3.54 4.37 8.98
CA SER A 137 -2.25 3.99 9.55
C SER A 137 -1.78 4.87 10.72
N MET A 138 -2.45 5.99 11.01
CA MET A 138 -2.08 6.92 12.09
C MET A 138 -2.33 6.43 13.54
N PRO A 139 -3.37 5.63 13.86
CA PRO A 139 -3.63 5.20 15.23
C PRO A 139 -2.45 4.51 15.95
N PRO A 140 -1.60 3.66 15.31
CA PRO A 140 -0.43 3.10 15.98
C PRO A 140 0.59 4.17 16.37
N LEU A 141 0.78 5.23 15.57
CA LEU A 141 1.75 6.30 15.88
C LEU A 141 1.34 7.13 17.11
N PHE A 142 0.05 7.46 17.24
CA PHE A 142 -0.44 8.30 18.35
C PHE A 142 -0.65 7.50 19.63
N TRP A 143 -1.12 6.26 19.54
CA TRP A 143 -1.48 5.47 20.71
C TRP A 143 -0.26 4.82 21.37
N ARG A 144 0.79 4.52 20.59
CA ARG A 144 1.98 3.82 21.08
C ARG A 144 3.02 4.73 21.72
N SER A 145 2.93 6.04 21.49
CA SER A 145 3.76 7.05 22.16
C SER A 145 3.68 6.98 23.70
N HIS A 146 2.58 6.47 24.25
CA HIS A 146 2.42 6.34 25.71
C HIS A 146 3.06 5.07 26.31
N ARG A 147 3.58 4.14 25.50
CA ARG A 147 3.91 2.77 25.96
C ARG A 147 5.31 2.27 25.59
N GLN A 148 6.30 3.15 25.67
CA GLN A 148 7.73 2.82 25.52
C GLN A 148 8.21 1.68 26.46
N LEU A 149 7.43 1.34 27.49
CA LEU A 149 7.76 0.38 28.53
C LEU A 149 7.27 -1.07 28.30
N SER A 150 6.53 -1.35 27.23
CA SER A 150 5.83 -2.65 27.08
C SER A 150 6.29 -3.55 25.92
N LEU A 151 7.20 -3.08 25.04
CA LEU A 151 7.71 -3.93 23.97
C LEU A 151 8.87 -4.81 24.48
N PRO A 152 8.85 -6.12 24.23
CA PRO A 152 10.01 -6.97 24.43
C PRO A 152 11.21 -6.42 23.65
N PRO A 153 12.41 -6.38 24.25
CA PRO A 153 13.59 -5.90 23.55
C PRO A 153 13.83 -6.71 22.28
N GLY A 154 14.02 -6.01 21.15
CA GLY A 154 14.29 -6.65 19.86
C GLY A 154 13.06 -7.04 19.03
N GLN A 155 11.83 -6.71 19.44
CA GLN A 155 10.65 -6.92 18.59
C GLN A 155 10.15 -5.61 17.97
N CYS A 156 9.79 -5.67 16.69
CA CYS A 156 9.11 -4.59 15.99
C CYS A 156 7.88 -5.15 15.28
N THR A 157 6.76 -5.18 16.00
CA THR A 157 5.47 -5.71 15.54
C THR A 157 4.35 -4.77 15.95
N ILE A 158 3.22 -4.80 15.25
CA ILE A 158 2.03 -4.05 15.68
C ILE A 158 1.39 -4.80 16.85
N GLN A 159 1.32 -4.16 18.01
CA GLN A 159 0.73 -4.78 19.19
C GLN A 159 -0.79 -4.53 19.19
N HIS A 160 -1.56 -5.59 18.98
CA HIS A 160 -3.02 -5.56 18.84
C HIS A 160 -3.78 -5.45 20.17
N ASP A 161 -3.23 -4.73 21.16
CA ASP A 161 -3.79 -4.65 22.52
C ASP A 161 -5.20 -4.04 22.55
N HIS A 162 -5.56 -3.25 21.54
CA HIS A 162 -6.90 -2.67 21.41
C HIS A 162 -7.68 -3.34 20.29
N ILE A 163 -8.68 -4.14 20.67
CA ILE A 163 -9.62 -4.79 19.74
C ILE A 163 -10.27 -3.78 18.76
N ILE A 164 -10.56 -2.56 19.23
CA ILE A 164 -11.13 -1.49 18.42
C ILE A 164 -10.19 -1.10 17.28
N TYR A 165 -8.90 -0.96 17.56
CA TYR A 165 -7.91 -0.62 16.53
C TYR A 165 -7.78 -1.76 15.51
N THR A 166 -7.70 -3.00 15.97
CA THR A 166 -7.62 -4.18 15.08
C THR A 166 -8.84 -4.27 14.18
N ILE A 167 -10.05 -4.05 14.70
CA ILE A 167 -11.28 -4.05 13.89
C ILE A 167 -11.27 -2.89 12.90
N TYR A 168 -10.95 -1.67 13.36
CA TYR A 168 -10.92 -0.49 12.51
C TYR A 168 -9.93 -0.62 11.35
N SER A 169 -8.69 -1.04 11.63
CA SER A 169 -7.64 -1.17 10.62
C SER A 169 -7.92 -2.31 9.66
N THR A 170 -8.36 -3.48 10.13
CA THR A 170 -8.66 -4.62 9.25
C THR A 170 -9.87 -4.37 8.36
N LEU A 171 -10.94 -3.78 8.89
CA LEU A 171 -12.11 -3.43 8.09
C LEU A 171 -11.80 -2.34 7.07
N GLY A 172 -11.14 -1.27 7.50
CA GLY A 172 -10.82 -0.12 6.65
C GLY A 172 -9.80 -0.42 5.57
N ALA A 173 -8.74 -1.18 5.89
CA ALA A 173 -7.66 -1.48 4.95
C ALA A 173 -7.95 -2.66 4.02
N PHE A 174 -8.77 -3.63 4.45
CA PHE A 174 -8.94 -4.88 3.72
C PHE A 174 -10.40 -5.20 3.38
N TYR A 175 -11.26 -5.42 4.37
CA TYR A 175 -12.60 -6.00 4.11
C TYR A 175 -13.54 -5.06 3.35
N ILE A 176 -13.61 -3.78 3.72
CA ILE A 176 -14.45 -2.80 3.01
C ILE A 176 -13.95 -2.59 1.57
N PRO A 177 -12.65 -2.34 1.32
CA PRO A 177 -12.12 -2.27 -0.03
C PRO A 177 -12.36 -3.54 -0.86
N LEU A 178 -12.12 -4.73 -0.29
CA LEU A 178 -12.29 -6.01 -0.97
C LEU A 178 -13.74 -6.24 -1.39
N THR A 179 -14.69 -6.05 -0.47
CA THR A 179 -16.12 -6.22 -0.77
C THR A 179 -16.58 -5.25 -1.85
N LEU A 180 -16.11 -4.01 -1.82
CA LEU A 180 -16.36 -3.02 -2.87
C LEU A 180 -15.83 -3.48 -4.23
N ILE A 181 -14.59 -3.96 -4.30
CA ILE A 181 -14.03 -4.50 -5.56
C ILE A 181 -14.88 -5.66 -6.07
N LEU A 182 -15.24 -6.63 -5.21
CA LEU A 182 -16.05 -7.79 -5.60
C LEU A 182 -17.41 -7.39 -6.16
N ILE A 183 -18.11 -6.44 -5.51
CA ILE A 183 -19.41 -5.93 -5.97
C ILE A 183 -19.26 -5.25 -7.34
N LEU A 184 -18.21 -4.43 -7.52
CA LEU A 184 -17.98 -3.74 -8.80
C LEU A 184 -17.66 -4.72 -9.92
N TYR A 185 -16.83 -5.72 -9.65
CA TYR A 185 -16.51 -6.76 -10.63
C TYR A 185 -17.75 -7.57 -11.02
N TYR A 186 -18.57 -7.98 -10.04
CA TYR A 186 -19.84 -8.67 -10.29
C TYR A 186 -20.84 -7.81 -11.07
N ARG A 187 -20.79 -6.48 -10.95
CA ARG A 187 -21.65 -5.57 -11.73
C ARG A 187 -21.13 -5.33 -13.15
N ILE A 188 -19.85 -5.60 -13.42
CA ILE A 188 -19.23 -5.45 -14.75
C ILE A 188 -19.42 -6.71 -15.60
N TYR A 189 -19.33 -7.90 -14.98
CA TYR A 189 -19.40 -9.21 -15.63
C TYR A 189 -20.71 -9.93 -15.28
#